data_AF-A0A1F5ZLA3-F1
#
_entry.id   AF-A0A1F5ZLA3-F1
#
_cell.length_a   1.000
_cell.length_b   1.000
_cell.length_c   1.000
_cell.angle_alpha   90.00
_cell.angle_beta   90.00
_cell.angle_gamma   90.00
#
_symmetry.space_group_name_H-M   'P 1'
#
loop_
_entity.id
_entity.type
_entity.pdbx_description
1 polymer ?
#
loop_
_entity_poly.entity_id
_entity_poly.type
_entity_poly.pdbx_seq_one_letter_code
_entity_poly.pdbx_strand_id
1 'polypeptide(L)'
;MTLIFKTAFVESLHHWLNNMLHKNLQKEQWFKLSVCEQMANIGSEVIRAIKWKAKRNNDYAYLANTRALELFDMTLEDPKYASGVKELTRAREFWLDYFFGNNQYHQTDDEWIRYFLAFTYAARNNITKRQKILIK
;
A
#
# COMPACT_ATOMS: atom_id res chain seq x y z
N MET A 1 22.55 18.41 -15.90
CA MET A 1 21.90 17.12 -16.24
C MET A 1 20.75 16.84 -15.26
N THR A 2 19.81 17.78 -15.13
CA THR A 2 18.86 17.81 -13.98
C THR A 2 17.41 18.11 -14.39
N LEU A 3 17.16 18.39 -15.68
CA LEU A 3 15.81 18.66 -16.20
C LEU A 3 15.23 17.51 -17.03
N ILE A 4 16.04 16.63 -17.62
CA ILE A 4 15.55 15.51 -18.44
C ILE A 4 14.92 14.39 -17.57
N PHE A 5 15.40 14.21 -16.35
CA PHE A 5 14.83 13.23 -15.41
C PHE A 5 13.47 13.65 -14.82
N LYS A 6 13.14 14.95 -14.79
CA LYS A 6 11.88 15.43 -14.21
C LYS A 6 10.69 15.24 -15.15
N THR A 7 10.87 15.44 -16.46
CA THR A 7 9.78 15.32 -17.44
C THR A 7 9.54 13.87 -17.84
N ALA A 8 10.59 13.09 -18.09
CA ALA A 8 10.46 11.66 -18.41
C ALA A 8 9.90 10.83 -17.24
N PHE A 9 10.26 11.15 -15.98
CA PHE A 9 9.67 10.52 -14.80
C PHE A 9 8.21 10.89 -14.62
N VAL A 10 7.80 12.14 -14.86
CA VAL A 10 6.40 12.57 -14.66
C VAL A 10 5.48 12.08 -15.79
N GLU A 11 5.96 12.02 -17.04
CA GLU A 11 5.20 11.46 -18.17
C GLU A 11 5.11 9.94 -18.11
N SER A 12 6.20 9.25 -17.73
CA SER A 12 6.13 7.81 -17.42
C SER A 12 5.26 7.56 -16.20
N LEU A 13 5.30 8.37 -15.14
CA LEU A 13 4.43 8.26 -13.96
C LEU A 13 2.95 8.51 -14.30
N HIS A 14 2.61 9.45 -15.19
CA HIS A 14 1.23 9.63 -15.66
C HIS A 14 0.75 8.49 -16.56
N HIS A 15 1.62 8.00 -17.46
CA HIS A 15 1.34 6.80 -18.25
C HIS A 15 1.16 5.57 -17.36
N TRP A 16 1.96 5.45 -16.29
CA TRP A 16 1.94 4.37 -15.29
C TRP A 16 0.76 4.48 -14.32
N LEU A 17 0.35 5.69 -13.93
CA LEU A 17 -0.90 5.98 -13.21
C LEU A 17 -2.13 5.59 -14.04
N ASN A 18 -2.10 5.82 -15.37
CA ASN A 18 -3.17 5.38 -16.28
C ASN A 18 -3.11 3.87 -16.61
N ASN A 19 -1.96 3.22 -16.41
CA ASN A 19 -1.73 1.79 -16.62
C ASN A 19 -1.64 1.00 -15.30
N MET A 20 -2.35 1.43 -14.24
CA MET A 20 -2.55 0.59 -13.05
C MET A 20 -2.88 -0.83 -13.53
N LEU A 21 -2.07 -1.80 -13.12
CA LEU A 21 -1.98 -3.16 -13.68
C LEU A 21 -3.30 -3.94 -13.56
N HIS A 22 -4.28 -3.36 -12.87
CA HIS A 22 -5.58 -3.94 -12.61
C HIS A 22 -6.71 -2.96 -13.00
N LYS A 23 -7.03 -2.89 -14.30
CA LYS A 23 -8.21 -2.17 -14.84
C LYS A 23 -9.56 -2.52 -14.19
N ASN A 24 -9.62 -3.58 -13.38
CA ASN A 24 -10.81 -4.06 -12.68
C ASN A 24 -10.76 -3.86 -11.16
N LEU A 25 -9.88 -3.00 -10.68
CA LEU A 25 -9.84 -2.63 -9.29
C LEU A 25 -11.07 -1.77 -8.96
N GLN A 26 -12.16 -2.43 -8.59
CA GLN A 26 -13.44 -1.78 -8.31
C GLN A 26 -13.30 -0.95 -7.03
N LYS A 27 -13.05 0.34 -7.20
CA LYS A 27 -12.94 1.33 -6.12
C LYS A 27 -14.15 1.25 -5.17
N GLU A 28 -15.32 0.97 -5.71
CA GLU A 28 -16.57 0.77 -4.96
C GLU A 28 -16.50 -0.44 -4.03
N GLN A 29 -15.85 -1.53 -4.44
CA GLN A 29 -15.64 -2.70 -3.58
C GLN A 29 -14.55 -2.43 -2.55
N TRP A 30 -13.48 -1.73 -2.93
CA TRP A 30 -12.43 -1.31 -2.00
C TRP A 30 -12.99 -0.42 -0.89
N PHE A 31 -13.90 0.49 -1.22
CA PHE A 31 -14.50 1.43 -0.27
C PHE A 31 -15.55 0.76 0.63
N LYS A 32 -15.94 -0.50 0.39
CA LYS A 32 -16.76 -1.27 1.35
C LYS A 32 -15.93 -1.82 2.51
N LEU A 33 -14.62 -1.96 2.33
CA LEU A 33 -13.72 -2.40 3.40
C LEU A 33 -13.62 -1.33 4.49
N SER A 34 -13.46 -1.75 5.74
CA SER A 34 -13.05 -0.86 6.82
C SER A 34 -11.62 -0.37 6.61
N VAL A 35 -11.28 0.75 7.24
CA VAL A 35 -9.90 1.29 7.24
C VAL A 35 -8.87 0.23 7.64
N CYS A 36 -9.14 -0.56 8.69
CA CYS A 36 -8.24 -1.65 9.10
C CYS A 36 -8.11 -2.74 8.02
N GLU A 37 -9.18 -3.10 7.32
CA GLU A 37 -9.15 -4.09 6.23
C GLU A 37 -8.35 -3.54 5.03
N GLN A 38 -8.52 -2.28 4.67
CA GLN A 38 -7.74 -1.63 3.60
C GLN A 38 -6.24 -1.63 3.95
N MET A 39 -5.89 -1.22 5.17
CA MET A 39 -4.51 -1.22 5.67
C MET A 39 -3.90 -2.62 5.75
N ALA A 40 -4.66 -3.62 6.18
CA ALA A 40 -4.20 -5.00 6.21
C ALA A 40 -3.88 -5.55 4.80
N ASN A 41 -4.67 -5.16 3.80
CA ASN A 41 -4.42 -5.53 2.41
C ASN A 41 -3.20 -4.81 1.82
N ILE A 42 -3.03 -3.50 2.09
CA ILE A 42 -1.78 -2.77 1.75
C ILE A 42 -0.58 -3.50 2.37
N GLY A 43 -0.67 -3.83 3.66
CA GLY A 43 0.38 -4.52 4.38
C GLY A 43 0.75 -5.89 3.82
N SER A 44 -0.24 -6.62 3.30
CA SER A 44 0.01 -7.92 2.66
C SER A 44 0.89 -7.76 1.41
N GLU A 45 0.73 -6.67 0.66
CA GLU A 45 1.51 -6.36 -0.53
C GLU A 45 2.92 -5.85 -0.20
N VAL A 46 3.03 -4.98 0.81
CA VAL A 46 4.31 -4.53 1.38
C VAL A 46 5.15 -5.73 1.84
N ILE A 47 4.58 -6.61 2.67
CA ILE A 47 5.29 -7.80 3.19
C ILE A 47 5.62 -8.77 2.05
N ARG A 48 4.75 -8.88 1.03
CA ARG A 48 5.01 -9.69 -0.17
C ARG A 48 6.20 -9.15 -0.96
N ALA A 49 6.30 -7.83 -1.12
CA ALA A 49 7.43 -7.18 -1.78
C ALA A 49 8.75 -7.43 -1.02
N ILE A 50 8.75 -7.29 0.31
CA ILE A 50 9.91 -7.62 1.18
C ILE A 50 10.34 -9.08 0.96
N LYS A 51 9.39 -10.03 1.03
CA LYS A 51 9.68 -11.46 0.87
C LYS A 51 10.30 -11.80 -0.48
N TRP A 52 9.86 -11.17 -1.57
CA TRP A 52 10.44 -11.39 -2.89
C TRP A 52 11.81 -10.73 -3.04
N LYS A 53 12.02 -9.54 -2.46
CA LYS A 53 13.32 -8.87 -2.40
C LYS A 53 14.35 -9.72 -1.65
N ALA A 54 13.98 -10.31 -0.52
CA ALA A 54 14.83 -11.24 0.24
C ALA A 54 15.24 -12.49 -0.58
N LYS A 55 14.37 -12.93 -1.50
CA LYS A 55 14.65 -14.03 -2.45
C LYS A 55 15.42 -13.59 -3.69
N ARG A 56 15.85 -12.32 -3.77
CA ARG A 56 16.50 -11.72 -4.95
C ARG A 56 15.67 -11.80 -6.23
N ASN A 57 14.35 -11.86 -6.10
CA ASN A 57 13.43 -11.89 -7.23
C ASN A 57 12.82 -10.49 -7.42
N ASN A 58 13.54 -9.65 -8.15
CA ASN A 58 13.21 -8.23 -8.29
C ASN A 58 11.90 -8.00 -9.05
N ASP A 59 11.57 -8.84 -10.04
CA ASP A 59 10.35 -8.69 -10.84
C ASP A 59 9.10 -8.87 -9.97
N TYR A 60 9.04 -9.94 -9.18
CA TYR A 60 7.92 -10.17 -8.27
C TYR A 60 7.89 -9.18 -7.11
N ALA A 61 9.05 -8.72 -6.64
CA ALA A 61 9.11 -7.66 -5.64
C ALA A 61 8.51 -6.36 -6.19
N TYR A 62 8.85 -6.01 -7.44
CA TYR A 62 8.33 -4.83 -8.12
C TYR A 62 6.82 -4.91 -8.36
N LEU A 63 6.30 -6.06 -8.77
CA LEU A 63 4.86 -6.27 -8.95
C LEU A 63 4.08 -6.10 -7.64
N ALA A 64 4.59 -6.67 -6.54
CA ALA A 64 3.97 -6.52 -5.22
C ALA A 64 4.05 -5.07 -4.70
N ASN A 65 5.19 -4.41 -4.88
CA ASN A 65 5.33 -2.99 -4.54
C ASN A 65 4.37 -2.11 -5.36
N THR A 66 4.28 -2.34 -6.67
CA THR A 66 3.35 -1.64 -7.54
C THR A 66 1.93 -1.76 -7.01
N ARG A 67 1.53 -2.99 -6.68
CA ARG A 67 0.22 -3.26 -6.11
C ARG A 67 0.02 -2.54 -4.77
N ALA A 68 1.02 -2.52 -3.89
CA ALA A 68 0.94 -1.78 -2.63
C ALA A 68 0.67 -0.29 -2.86
N LEU A 69 1.37 0.35 -3.80
CA LEU A 69 1.18 1.76 -4.14
C LEU A 69 -0.20 2.05 -4.71
N GLU A 70 -0.74 1.19 -5.58
CA GLU A 70 -2.13 1.30 -6.06
C GLU A 70 -3.13 1.29 -4.88
N LEU A 71 -2.92 0.39 -3.91
CA LEU A 71 -3.79 0.28 -2.73
C LEU A 71 -3.64 1.49 -1.79
N PHE A 72 -2.43 2.04 -1.63
CA PHE A 72 -2.21 3.29 -0.91
C PHE A 72 -2.98 4.43 -1.56
N ASP A 73 -2.85 4.61 -2.88
CA ASP A 73 -3.46 5.71 -3.62
C ASP A 73 -5.00 5.62 -3.58
N MET A 74 -5.57 4.44 -3.79
CA MET A 74 -7.01 4.24 -3.59
C MET A 74 -7.49 4.53 -2.17
N THR A 75 -6.70 4.17 -1.16
CA THR A 75 -7.08 4.40 0.24
C THR A 75 -7.00 5.88 0.60
N LEU A 76 -6.07 6.64 0.01
CA LEU A 76 -6.01 8.10 0.12
C LEU A 76 -7.22 8.79 -0.52
N GLU A 77 -7.84 8.17 -1.53
CA GLU A 77 -9.07 8.65 -2.15
C GLU A 77 -10.34 8.30 -1.36
N ASP A 78 -10.26 7.44 -0.33
CA ASP A 78 -11.41 7.04 0.47
C ASP A 78 -11.75 8.13 1.53
N PRO A 79 -12.95 8.74 1.48
CA PRO A 79 -13.33 9.78 2.43
C PRO A 79 -13.28 9.35 3.90
N LYS A 80 -13.38 8.05 4.22
CA LYS A 80 -13.25 7.55 5.60
C LYS A 80 -11.86 7.81 6.19
N TYR A 81 -10.85 8.00 5.35
CA TYR A 81 -9.46 8.19 5.78
C TYR A 81 -9.11 9.66 6.09
N ALA A 82 -10.07 10.59 6.05
CA ALA A 82 -9.81 12.03 6.18
C ALA A 82 -8.96 12.44 7.41
N SER A 83 -9.13 11.77 8.56
CA SER A 83 -8.33 12.05 9.76
C SER A 83 -6.95 11.38 9.77
N GLY A 84 -6.75 10.34 8.96
CA GLY A 84 -5.52 9.54 8.88
C GLY A 84 -4.63 9.82 7.66
N VAL A 85 -5.03 10.74 6.77
CA VAL A 85 -4.30 11.01 5.50
C VAL A 85 -2.82 11.25 5.74
N LYS A 86 -2.46 12.03 6.77
CA LYS A 86 -1.05 12.33 7.09
C LYS A 86 -0.23 11.07 7.40
N GLU A 87 -0.80 10.15 8.17
CA GLU A 87 -0.15 8.87 8.50
C GLU A 87 0.03 8.04 7.24
N LEU A 88 -1.02 7.88 6.44
CA LEU A 88 -1.00 7.05 5.24
C LEU A 88 -0.04 7.59 4.18
N THR A 89 -0.01 8.91 3.96
CA THR A 89 0.94 9.54 3.05
C THR A 89 2.38 9.36 3.55
N ARG A 90 2.62 9.45 4.87
CA ARG A 90 3.95 9.22 5.44
C ARG A 90 4.39 7.77 5.30
N ALA A 91 3.50 6.82 5.57
CA ALA A 91 3.76 5.40 5.37
C ALA A 91 4.11 5.10 3.90
N ARG A 92 3.37 5.70 2.96
CA ARG A 92 3.67 5.60 1.51
C ARG A 92 5.04 6.19 1.16
N GLU A 93 5.39 7.37 1.69
CA GLU A 93 6.69 8.02 1.49
C GLU A 93 7.84 7.14 2.01
N PHE A 94 7.74 6.69 3.26
CA PHE A 94 8.76 5.85 3.89
C PHE A 94 8.90 4.52 3.16
N TRP A 95 7.79 3.95 2.68
CA TRP A 95 7.81 2.72 1.90
C TRP A 95 8.57 2.89 0.57
N LEU A 96 8.33 3.99 -0.15
CA LEU A 96 9.05 4.29 -1.38
C LEU A 96 10.56 4.50 -1.15
N ASP A 97 10.92 5.24 -0.09
CA ASP A 97 12.32 5.45 0.29
C ASP A 97 13.02 4.13 0.69
N TYR A 98 12.33 3.27 1.44
CA TYR A 98 12.84 1.95 1.81
C TYR A 98 12.96 1.01 0.60
N PHE A 99 11.98 1.02 -0.30
CA PHE A 99 11.91 0.06 -1.39
C PHE A 99 12.85 0.40 -2.56
N PHE A 100 12.84 1.66 -3.02
CA PHE A 100 13.62 2.16 -4.15
C PHE A 100 14.77 3.10 -3.78
N GLY A 101 14.62 3.82 -2.66
CA GLY A 101 15.57 4.84 -2.26
C GLY A 101 16.79 4.30 -1.52
N ASN A 102 17.48 5.21 -0.85
CA ASN A 102 18.66 4.89 -0.04
C ASN A 102 18.29 4.46 1.39
N ASN A 103 17.00 4.28 1.69
CA ASN A 103 16.48 4.03 3.03
C ASN A 103 16.99 5.07 4.04
N GLN A 104 16.83 6.35 3.71
CA GLN A 104 17.30 7.49 4.52
C GLN A 104 16.62 7.54 5.90
N TYR A 105 15.43 6.96 6.00
CA TYR A 105 14.67 6.86 7.26
C TYR A 105 14.97 5.58 8.04
N HIS A 106 15.99 4.81 7.63
CA HIS A 106 16.50 3.63 8.30
C HIS A 106 15.43 2.59 8.67
N GLN A 107 14.41 2.45 7.82
CA GLN A 107 13.35 1.47 8.02
C GLN A 107 13.88 0.04 7.85
N THR A 108 13.33 -0.88 8.62
CA THR A 108 13.66 -2.31 8.60
C THR A 108 12.46 -3.16 8.22
N ASP A 109 12.72 -4.37 7.73
CA ASP A 109 11.67 -5.35 7.40
C ASP A 109 10.73 -5.59 8.59
N ASP A 110 11.28 -5.69 9.80
CA ASP A 110 10.54 -5.96 11.03
C ASP A 110 9.62 -4.79 11.42
N GLU A 111 10.02 -3.54 11.17
CA GLU A 111 9.18 -2.37 11.41
C GLU A 111 7.97 -2.36 10.48
N TRP A 112 8.16 -2.65 9.19
CA TRP A 112 7.07 -2.78 8.23
C TRP A 112 6.11 -3.91 8.60
N ILE A 113 6.65 -5.07 8.94
CA ILE A 113 5.86 -6.23 9.37
C ILE A 113 5.04 -5.86 10.62
N ARG A 114 5.66 -5.24 11.62
CA ARG A 114 4.98 -4.85 12.87
C ARG A 114 3.88 -3.82 12.64
N TYR A 115 4.16 -2.78 11.87
CA TYR A 115 3.19 -1.72 11.55
C TYR A 115 1.94 -2.30 10.89
N PHE A 116 2.11 -3.15 9.87
CA PHE A 116 0.98 -3.69 9.13
C PHE A 116 0.26 -4.86 9.82
N LEU A 117 0.97 -5.68 10.61
CA LEU A 117 0.34 -6.77 11.37
C LEU A 117 -0.67 -6.25 12.40
N ALA A 118 -0.45 -5.06 12.96
CA ALA A 118 -1.42 -4.42 13.86
C ALA A 118 -2.78 -4.23 13.17
N PHE A 119 -2.77 -3.80 11.91
CA PHE A 119 -3.99 -3.66 11.11
C PHE A 119 -4.60 -5.01 10.72
N THR A 120 -3.79 -6.02 10.40
CA THR A 120 -4.29 -7.38 10.15
C THR A 120 -5.03 -7.94 11.37
N TYR A 121 -4.47 -7.76 12.56
CA TYR A 121 -5.10 -8.17 13.81
C TYR A 121 -6.42 -7.41 14.06
N ALA A 122 -6.40 -6.08 13.90
CA ALA A 122 -7.60 -5.26 14.05
C ALA A 122 -8.71 -5.60 13.04
N ALA A 123 -8.35 -5.83 11.77
CA ALA A 123 -9.27 -6.22 10.71
C ALA A 123 -9.98 -7.54 11.05
N ARG A 124 -9.24 -8.54 11.55
CA ARG A 124 -9.83 -9.83 11.94
C ARG A 124 -10.85 -9.69 13.06
N ASN A 125 -10.55 -8.86 14.07
CA ASN A 125 -11.48 -8.58 15.16
C ASN A 125 -12.75 -7.83 14.68
N ASN A 126 -12.62 -6.94 13.70
CA ASN A 126 -13.75 -6.20 13.12
C ASN A 126 -14.69 -7.12 12.32
N ILE A 127 -14.15 -8.06 11.53
CA ILE A 127 -14.94 -9.04 10.78
C ILE A 127 -15.78 -9.88 11.74
N THR A 128 -15.19 -10.37 12.84
CA THR A 128 -15.90 -11.16 13.85
C THR A 128 -17.05 -10.38 14.48
N LYS A 129 -16.89 -9.07 14.72
CA LYS A 129 -17.97 -8.22 15.24
C LYS A 129 -19.12 -8.07 14.23
N ARG A 130 -18.82 -7.80 12.96
CA ARG A 130 -19.85 -7.67 11.89
C ARG A 130 -20.66 -8.95 11.72
N GLN A 131 -20.01 -10.11 11.70
CA GLN A 131 -20.69 -11.41 11.57
C GLN A 131 -21.64 -11.68 12.75
N LYS A 132 -21.24 -11.35 13.99
CA LYS A 132 -22.10 -11.50 15.16
C LYS A 132 -23.35 -10.60 15.13
N ILE A 133 -23.28 -9.44 14.47
CA ILE A 133 -24.44 -8.55 14.31
C ILE A 133 -25.44 -9.11 13.29
N LEU A 134 -24.96 -9.79 12.24
CA LEU A 134 -25.80 -10.33 11.17
C LEU A 134 -26.53 -11.65 11.53
N ILE A 135 -26.16 -12.28 12.64
CA ILE A 135 -26.73 -13.57 13.10
C ILE A 135 -27.70 -13.36 14.29
N LYS A 136 -27.92 -12.11 14.71
CA LYS A 136 -28.94 -11.73 15.70
C LYS A 136 -30.15 -11.12 15.00
#